data_AF-A0A2V6XI92-F1
#
_entry.id   AF-A0A2V6XI92-F1
#
_cell.length_a   1.000
_cell.length_b   1.000
_cell.length_c   1.000
_cell.angle_alpha   90.00
_cell.angle_beta   90.00
_cell.angle_gamma   90.00
#
_symmetry.space_group_name_H-M   'P 1'
#
loop_
_entity.id
_entity.type
_entity.pdbx_description
1 polymer ?
#
loop_
_entity_poly.entity_id
_entity_poly.type
_entity_poly.pdbx_seq_one_letter_code
_entity_poly.pdbx_strand_id
1 'polypeptide(L)'
;MEAAIAGSPYAKAAVVDALYDLNAKAYGVPLHQLLGGLYRDRIPVVWTIGIQDRRRMADEARWALGRGFRLVKVKIGSAHAAEDIENVAAVRDAVGPEVGLRVDANGVFGFDQALALLRDLSPFKLELVEQPLGLGDLDGMARLIELAGVPIMPDESLHSPESALELVRRRAASIFGMKLAKHGGIYGAQRIAAIAQAASLPIYPGGQPGTSVGSATAAHFYAATWNASLGGDFHVGPAGWLADDIVKRPLVVKDGYAFVPDGVGIGVEVDETRLARYTVGL
;
A
#
# COMPACT_ATOMS: atom_id res chain seq x y z
N MET A 1 -25.31 1.36 -4.65
CA MET A 1 -24.13 1.72 -5.48
C MET A 1 -23.76 0.60 -6.43
N GLU A 2 -23.57 -0.64 -5.96
CA GLU A 2 -23.28 -1.80 -6.84
C GLU A 2 -24.34 -2.05 -7.94
N ALA A 3 -25.63 -1.89 -7.62
CA ALA A 3 -26.70 -2.02 -8.62
C ALA A 3 -26.75 -0.86 -9.64
N ALA A 4 -26.10 0.27 -9.36
CA ALA A 4 -26.16 1.46 -10.21
C ALA A 4 -25.03 1.49 -11.25
N ILE A 5 -23.83 1.03 -10.89
CA ILE A 5 -22.66 0.94 -11.78
C ILE A 5 -21.91 -0.35 -11.46
N ALA A 6 -21.79 -1.24 -12.45
CA ALA A 6 -20.95 -2.43 -12.34
C ALA A 6 -19.47 -2.06 -12.45
N GLY A 7 -18.60 -2.70 -11.66
CA GLY A 7 -17.16 -2.41 -11.68
C GLY A 7 -16.80 -1.01 -11.16
N SER A 8 -15.76 -0.39 -11.72
CA SER A 8 -15.31 0.98 -11.41
C SER A 8 -15.03 1.29 -9.94
N PRO A 9 -14.24 0.46 -9.21
CA PRO A 9 -14.02 0.62 -7.78
C PRO A 9 -13.41 1.98 -7.40
N TYR A 10 -12.60 2.57 -8.26
CA TYR A 10 -11.97 3.88 -8.01
C TYR A 10 -12.97 5.03 -7.97
N ALA A 11 -13.87 5.11 -8.96
CA ALA A 11 -14.92 6.13 -8.98
C ALA A 11 -15.88 5.95 -7.80
N LYS A 12 -16.19 4.68 -7.48
CA LYS A 12 -16.98 4.31 -6.31
C LYS A 12 -16.33 4.76 -5.01
N ALA A 13 -15.03 4.52 -4.86
CA ALA A 13 -14.26 4.91 -3.69
C ALA A 13 -14.31 6.42 -3.47
N ALA A 14 -14.12 7.22 -4.53
CA ALA A 14 -14.16 8.69 -4.41
C ALA A 14 -15.49 9.20 -3.82
N VAL A 15 -16.62 8.64 -4.25
CA VAL A 15 -17.94 9.02 -3.73
C VAL A 15 -18.14 8.52 -2.30
N VAL A 16 -17.81 7.26 -2.02
CA VAL A 16 -17.96 6.66 -0.68
C VAL A 16 -17.11 7.40 0.34
N ASP A 17 -15.84 7.62 0.04
CA ASP A 17 -14.91 8.27 0.96
C ASP A 17 -15.32 9.72 1.23
N ALA A 18 -15.84 10.44 0.23
CA ALA A 18 -16.42 11.77 0.41
C ALA A 18 -17.67 11.77 1.32
N LEU A 19 -18.51 10.74 1.26
CA LEU A 19 -19.66 10.61 2.17
C LEU A 19 -19.22 10.30 3.61
N TYR A 20 -18.17 9.51 3.80
CA TYR A 20 -17.58 9.29 5.13
C TYR A 20 -16.97 10.59 5.70
N ASP A 21 -16.25 11.36 4.87
CA ASP A 21 -15.74 12.67 5.23
C ASP A 21 -16.87 13.65 5.60
N LEU A 22 -17.92 13.72 4.78
CA LEU A 22 -19.10 14.55 5.04
C LEU A 22 -19.80 14.17 6.36
N ASN A 23 -19.96 12.87 6.64
CA ASN A 23 -20.55 12.41 7.90
C ASN A 23 -19.70 12.82 9.10
N ALA A 24 -18.38 12.61 9.03
CA ALA A 24 -17.47 13.02 10.10
C ALA A 24 -17.51 14.54 10.33
N LYS A 25 -17.61 15.33 9.24
CA LYS A 25 -17.84 16.79 9.30
C LYS A 25 -19.17 17.16 9.94
N ALA A 26 -20.26 16.47 9.61
CA ALA A 26 -21.58 16.71 10.19
C ALA A 26 -21.61 16.44 11.70
N TYR A 27 -20.83 15.46 12.18
CA TYR A 27 -20.66 15.19 13.61
C TYR A 27 -19.58 16.03 14.29
N GLY A 28 -18.80 16.83 13.54
CA GLY A 28 -17.73 17.65 14.09
C GLY A 28 -16.55 16.84 14.65
N VAL A 29 -16.30 15.64 14.12
CA VAL A 29 -15.25 14.71 14.60
C VAL A 29 -14.26 14.36 13.49
N PRO A 30 -13.02 13.96 13.83
CA PRO A 30 -12.12 13.34 12.86
C PRO A 30 -12.67 11.98 12.41
N LEU A 31 -12.41 11.62 11.16
CA LEU A 31 -12.97 10.44 10.49
C LEU A 31 -12.73 9.14 11.28
N HIS A 32 -11.53 8.95 11.85
CA HIS A 32 -11.22 7.76 12.63
C HIS A 32 -12.21 7.50 13.80
N GLN A 33 -12.88 8.52 14.35
CA GLN A 33 -13.89 8.31 15.40
C GLN A 33 -15.13 7.57 14.88
N LEU A 34 -15.52 7.81 13.62
CA LEU A 34 -16.59 7.05 12.98
C LEU A 34 -16.16 5.61 12.62
N LEU A 35 -14.85 5.35 12.63
CA LEU A 35 -14.27 4.04 12.31
C LEU A 35 -13.94 3.20 13.56
N GLY A 36 -14.33 3.67 14.75
CA GLY A 36 -14.11 2.96 16.02
C GLY A 36 -12.98 3.53 16.89
N GLY A 37 -12.34 4.62 16.46
CA GLY A 37 -11.26 5.27 17.20
C GLY A 37 -9.87 4.79 16.79
N LEU A 38 -8.83 5.49 17.25
CA LEU A 38 -7.44 5.17 16.91
C LEU A 38 -6.93 3.99 17.74
N TYR A 39 -6.33 3.02 17.05
CA TYR A 39 -5.42 2.06 17.68
C TYR A 39 -3.99 2.62 17.80
N ARG A 40 -3.63 3.53 16.88
CA ARG A 40 -2.33 4.22 16.80
C ARG A 40 -2.51 5.62 16.23
N ASP A 41 -1.67 6.56 16.62
CA ASP A 41 -1.68 7.95 16.14
C ASP A 41 -0.79 8.19 14.91
N ARG A 42 0.07 7.22 14.59
CA ARG A 42 0.96 7.21 13.42
C ARG A 42 1.16 5.80 12.88
N ILE A 43 1.43 5.71 11.59
CA ILE A 43 1.61 4.43 10.87
C ILE A 43 3.04 4.40 10.30
N PRO A 44 3.83 3.32 10.52
CA PRO A 44 5.12 3.17 9.87
C PRO A 44 4.95 3.17 8.35
N VAL A 45 5.86 3.81 7.63
CA VAL A 45 5.75 3.92 6.17
C VAL A 45 6.96 3.38 5.42
N VAL A 46 6.70 2.96 4.19
CA VAL A 46 7.65 2.28 3.31
C VAL A 46 8.05 3.18 2.15
N TRP A 47 9.34 3.44 1.99
CA TRP A 47 9.81 4.14 0.79
C TRP A 47 9.88 3.17 -0.40
N THR A 48 9.14 3.44 -1.48
CA THR A 48 9.12 2.60 -2.69
C THR A 48 10.11 3.11 -3.72
N ILE A 49 11.03 2.25 -4.14
CA ILE A 49 12.07 2.51 -5.13
C ILE A 49 11.68 1.82 -6.44
N GLY A 50 11.50 2.62 -7.49
CA GLY A 50 11.23 2.11 -8.84
C GLY A 50 12.45 1.48 -9.50
N ILE A 51 12.21 0.68 -10.56
CA ILE A 51 13.30 0.14 -11.39
C ILE A 51 13.95 1.29 -12.15
N GLN A 52 15.25 1.49 -11.93
CA GLN A 52 16.09 2.50 -12.57
C GLN A 52 17.57 2.11 -12.47
N ASP A 53 18.48 3.01 -12.82
CA ASP A 53 19.92 2.79 -12.61
C ASP A 53 20.23 2.37 -11.17
N ARG A 54 20.99 1.28 -11.03
CA ARG A 54 21.30 0.65 -9.74
C ARG A 54 21.95 1.59 -8.73
N ARG A 55 22.86 2.45 -9.20
CA ARG A 55 23.52 3.43 -8.32
C ARG A 55 22.49 4.43 -7.80
N ARG A 56 21.58 4.91 -8.66
CA ARG A 56 20.46 5.77 -8.23
C ARG A 56 19.53 5.07 -7.25
N MET A 57 19.22 3.79 -7.43
CA MET A 57 18.41 3.04 -6.47
C MET A 57 19.08 2.99 -5.09
N ALA A 58 20.40 2.72 -5.04
CA ALA A 58 21.17 2.72 -3.80
C ALA A 58 21.26 4.12 -3.15
N ASP A 59 21.45 5.17 -3.95
CA ASP A 59 21.46 6.56 -3.49
C ASP A 59 20.10 6.98 -2.91
N GLU A 60 19.01 6.62 -3.59
CA GLU A 60 17.64 6.86 -3.13
C GLU A 60 17.34 6.12 -1.83
N ALA A 61 17.80 4.87 -1.70
CA ALA A 61 17.66 4.10 -0.48
C ALA A 61 18.39 4.77 0.71
N ARG A 62 19.62 5.25 0.52
CA ARG A 62 20.36 6.02 1.53
C ARG A 62 19.66 7.33 1.89
N TRP A 63 19.13 8.03 0.88
CA TRP A 63 18.36 9.26 1.10
C TRP A 63 17.12 8.99 1.95
N ALA A 64 16.39 7.90 1.69
CA ALA A 64 15.22 7.52 2.49
C ALA A 64 15.60 7.23 3.95
N LEU A 65 16.71 6.51 4.18
CA LEU A 65 17.21 6.28 5.55
C LEU A 65 17.58 7.57 6.28
N GLY A 66 18.21 8.52 5.58
CA GLY A 66 18.53 9.84 6.10
C GLY A 66 17.30 10.65 6.52
N ARG A 67 16.12 10.34 5.96
CA ARG A 67 14.82 10.90 6.34
C ARG A 67 14.07 10.10 7.40
N GLY A 68 14.72 9.09 7.99
CA GLY A 68 14.19 8.28 9.07
C GLY A 68 13.35 7.07 8.64
N PHE A 69 13.20 6.80 7.34
CA PHE A 69 12.56 5.56 6.89
C PHE A 69 13.36 4.35 7.38
N ARG A 70 12.65 3.29 7.77
CA ARG A 70 13.24 2.00 8.18
C ARG A 70 12.68 0.81 7.40
N LEU A 71 11.81 1.10 6.43
CA LEU A 71 11.22 0.14 5.51
C LEU A 71 11.40 0.67 4.09
N VAL A 72 11.89 -0.18 3.20
CA VAL A 72 12.04 0.11 1.77
C VAL A 72 11.45 -1.03 0.94
N LYS A 73 10.85 -0.68 -0.20
CA LYS A 73 10.29 -1.64 -1.17
C LYS A 73 10.90 -1.41 -2.53
N VAL A 74 11.41 -2.46 -3.15
CA VAL A 74 12.05 -2.41 -4.47
C VAL A 74 11.11 -3.02 -5.50
N LYS A 75 10.80 -2.27 -6.56
CA LYS A 75 10.12 -2.83 -7.72
C LYS A 75 11.05 -3.82 -8.43
N ILE A 76 10.54 -5.00 -8.76
CA ILE A 76 11.22 -6.04 -9.55
C ILE A 76 10.35 -6.41 -10.74
N GLY A 77 10.87 -7.23 -11.66
CA GLY A 77 10.21 -7.50 -12.94
C GLY A 77 10.95 -6.91 -14.12
N SER A 78 12.28 -6.79 -14.00
CA SER A 78 13.14 -6.35 -15.11
C SER A 78 13.14 -7.37 -16.25
N ALA A 79 13.65 -6.98 -17.42
CA ALA A 79 13.72 -7.89 -18.57
C ALA A 79 14.53 -9.16 -18.27
N HIS A 80 15.50 -9.07 -17.34
CA HIS A 80 16.35 -10.18 -16.92
C HIS A 80 16.36 -10.32 -15.40
N ALA A 81 16.10 -11.53 -14.90
CA ALA A 81 16.05 -11.82 -13.46
C ALA A 81 17.35 -11.50 -12.70
N ALA A 82 18.50 -11.62 -13.37
CA ALA A 82 19.80 -11.25 -12.81
C ALA A 82 19.86 -9.76 -12.45
N GLU A 83 19.21 -8.88 -13.22
CA GLU A 83 19.16 -7.45 -12.93
C GLU A 83 18.37 -7.18 -11.66
N ASP A 84 17.24 -7.88 -11.45
CA ASP A 84 16.44 -7.76 -10.22
C ASP A 84 17.24 -8.19 -8.99
N ILE A 85 17.99 -9.29 -9.07
CA ILE A 85 18.88 -9.76 -7.99
C ILE A 85 19.92 -8.70 -7.66
N GLU A 86 20.61 -8.17 -8.68
CA GLU A 86 21.65 -7.16 -8.48
C GLU A 86 21.08 -5.82 -7.97
N ASN A 87 19.87 -5.45 -8.37
CA ASN A 87 19.18 -4.26 -7.88
C ASN A 87 18.79 -4.40 -6.40
N VAL A 88 18.22 -5.55 -6.02
CA VAL A 88 17.89 -5.84 -4.61
C VAL A 88 19.15 -5.90 -3.76
N ALA A 89 20.22 -6.54 -4.26
CA ALA A 89 21.52 -6.59 -3.59
C ALA A 89 22.08 -5.19 -3.31
N ALA A 90 22.10 -4.31 -4.33
CA ALA A 90 22.62 -2.96 -4.17
C ALA A 90 21.81 -2.11 -3.17
N VAL A 91 20.48 -2.27 -3.16
CA VAL A 91 19.65 -1.61 -2.16
C VAL A 91 19.93 -2.18 -0.77
N ARG A 92 20.01 -3.51 -0.61
CA ARG A 92 20.34 -4.16 0.67
C ARG A 92 21.69 -3.68 1.21
N ASP A 93 22.73 -3.64 0.38
CA ASP A 93 24.06 -3.16 0.76
C ASP A 93 24.03 -1.69 1.19
N ALA A 94 23.22 -0.87 0.51
CA ALA A 94 23.07 0.54 0.82
C ALA A 94 22.35 0.80 2.15
N VAL A 95 21.39 -0.05 2.53
CA VAL A 95 20.56 0.18 3.72
C VAL A 95 20.97 -0.63 4.94
N GLY A 96 21.79 -1.67 4.76
CA GLY A 96 22.21 -2.57 5.82
C GLY A 96 21.16 -3.63 6.19
N PRO A 97 21.49 -4.55 7.11
CA PRO A 97 20.67 -5.73 7.40
C PRO A 97 19.42 -5.44 8.25
N GLU A 98 19.41 -4.35 9.03
CA GLU A 98 18.34 -4.03 9.98
C GLU A 98 17.13 -3.34 9.36
N VAL A 99 17.27 -2.82 8.14
CA VAL A 99 16.19 -2.13 7.43
C VAL A 99 15.26 -3.17 6.81
N GLY A 100 13.96 -3.03 7.01
CA GLY A 100 12.96 -3.89 6.38
C GLY A 100 13.00 -3.72 4.87
N LEU A 101 13.27 -4.82 4.14
CA LEU A 101 13.38 -4.82 2.68
C LEU A 101 12.26 -5.68 2.10
N ARG A 102 11.58 -5.15 1.10
CA ARG A 102 10.43 -5.79 0.44
C ARG A 102 10.62 -5.70 -1.06
N VAL A 103 9.97 -6.59 -1.79
CA VAL A 103 9.93 -6.52 -3.25
C VAL A 103 8.51 -6.54 -3.77
N ASP A 104 8.28 -5.94 -4.93
CA ASP A 104 6.97 -5.86 -5.58
C ASP A 104 7.14 -6.10 -7.08
N ALA A 105 6.53 -7.19 -7.56
CA ALA A 105 6.68 -7.67 -8.93
C ALA A 105 5.50 -7.31 -9.84
N ASN A 106 4.42 -6.73 -9.31
CA ASN A 106 3.22 -6.37 -10.09
C ASN A 106 2.67 -7.49 -10.99
N GLY A 107 2.77 -8.73 -10.52
CA GLY A 107 2.20 -9.92 -11.16
C GLY A 107 2.85 -10.34 -12.47
N VAL A 108 4.09 -9.92 -12.74
CA VAL A 108 4.74 -10.15 -14.04
C VAL A 108 5.33 -11.54 -14.22
N PHE A 109 5.53 -12.31 -13.14
CA PHE A 109 6.21 -13.60 -13.23
C PHE A 109 5.25 -14.78 -13.38
N GLY A 110 5.74 -15.83 -14.06
CA GLY A 110 5.20 -17.18 -13.93
C GLY A 110 5.74 -17.89 -12.70
N PHE A 111 5.07 -18.98 -12.27
CA PHE A 111 5.40 -19.70 -11.04
C PHE A 111 6.88 -20.12 -10.93
N ASP A 112 7.42 -20.84 -11.92
CA ASP A 112 8.79 -21.37 -11.85
C ASP A 112 9.84 -20.25 -11.84
N GLN A 113 9.59 -19.18 -12.61
CA GLN A 113 10.44 -18.00 -12.65
C GLN A 113 10.44 -17.29 -11.29
N ALA A 114 9.26 -17.07 -10.70
CA ALA A 114 9.14 -16.46 -9.39
C ALA A 114 9.84 -17.30 -8.32
N LEU A 115 9.63 -18.62 -8.30
CA LEU A 115 10.25 -19.50 -7.32
C LEU A 115 11.78 -19.50 -7.41
N ALA A 116 12.33 -19.54 -8.63
CA ALA A 116 13.77 -19.45 -8.84
C ALA A 116 14.32 -18.11 -8.33
N LEU A 117 13.71 -16.99 -8.74
CA LEU A 117 14.12 -15.65 -8.32
C LEU A 117 14.06 -15.49 -6.79
N LEU A 118 12.98 -15.95 -6.15
CA LEU A 118 12.83 -15.83 -4.69
C LEU A 118 13.87 -16.65 -3.92
N ARG A 119 14.34 -17.78 -4.46
CA ARG A 119 15.46 -18.53 -3.89
C ARG A 119 16.76 -17.74 -3.97
N ASP A 120 17.03 -17.12 -5.11
CA ASP A 120 18.22 -16.29 -5.29
C ASP A 120 18.18 -15.02 -4.44
N LEU A 121 16.98 -14.49 -4.16
CA LEU A 121 16.78 -13.35 -3.27
C LEU A 121 16.79 -13.70 -1.77
N SER A 122 16.74 -14.99 -1.40
CA SER A 122 16.68 -15.43 0.00
C SER A 122 17.82 -14.89 0.89
N PRO A 123 19.08 -14.71 0.43
CA PRO A 123 20.14 -14.15 1.26
C PRO A 123 19.87 -12.70 1.72
N PHE A 124 19.01 -11.96 1.00
CA PHE A 124 18.69 -10.56 1.32
C PHE A 124 17.62 -10.41 2.40
N LYS A 125 17.07 -11.51 2.92
CA LYS A 125 16.11 -11.54 4.05
C LYS A 125 14.94 -10.57 3.83
N LEU A 126 14.19 -10.79 2.76
CA LEU A 126 13.01 -9.99 2.45
C LEU A 126 11.92 -10.20 3.51
N GLU A 127 11.20 -9.14 3.89
CA GLU A 127 10.07 -9.22 4.81
C GLU A 127 8.80 -9.76 4.12
N LEU A 128 8.62 -9.41 2.84
CA LEU A 128 7.51 -9.87 2.01
C LEU A 128 7.80 -9.69 0.52
N VAL A 129 7.01 -10.40 -0.30
CA VAL A 129 6.94 -10.28 -1.76
C VAL A 129 5.52 -9.88 -2.14
N GLU A 130 5.37 -8.72 -2.77
CA GLU A 130 4.09 -8.21 -3.29
C GLU A 130 3.83 -8.75 -4.70
N GLN A 131 2.65 -9.35 -4.87
CA GLN A 131 2.09 -9.91 -6.10
C GLN A 131 3.16 -10.49 -7.06
N PRO A 132 3.80 -11.64 -6.75
CA PRO A 132 4.77 -12.24 -7.67
C PRO A 132 4.12 -12.71 -8.98
N LEU A 133 2.92 -13.31 -8.89
CA LEU A 133 2.24 -13.95 -10.01
C LEU A 133 1.05 -13.15 -10.53
N GLY A 134 0.65 -13.39 -11.78
CA GLY A 134 -0.52 -12.76 -12.38
C GLY A 134 -1.84 -13.06 -11.66
N LEU A 135 -2.85 -12.22 -11.89
CA LEU A 135 -4.17 -12.23 -11.22
C LEU A 135 -4.89 -13.58 -11.16
N GLY A 136 -4.67 -14.45 -12.15
CA GLY A 136 -5.38 -15.72 -12.26
C GLY A 136 -4.77 -16.88 -11.46
N ASP A 137 -3.53 -16.75 -11.00
CA ASP A 137 -2.75 -17.89 -10.49
C ASP A 137 -2.74 -17.96 -8.95
N LEU A 138 -3.93 -18.10 -8.35
CA LEU A 138 -4.06 -18.23 -6.89
C LEU A 138 -3.48 -19.55 -6.37
N ASP A 139 -3.56 -20.62 -7.16
CA ASP A 139 -3.01 -21.92 -6.77
C ASP A 139 -1.47 -21.89 -6.78
N GLY A 140 -0.87 -21.22 -7.78
CA GLY A 140 0.56 -20.91 -7.81
C GLY A 140 0.98 -20.02 -6.64
N MET A 141 0.18 -19.01 -6.29
CA MET A 141 0.44 -18.16 -5.11
C MET A 141 0.44 -18.96 -3.81
N ALA A 142 -0.55 -19.84 -3.61
CA ALA A 142 -0.60 -20.73 -2.45
C ALA A 142 0.63 -21.66 -2.40
N ARG A 143 1.02 -22.23 -3.54
CA ARG A 143 2.21 -23.08 -3.63
C ARG A 143 3.52 -22.30 -3.42
N LEU A 144 3.59 -21.03 -3.83
CA LEU A 144 4.75 -20.17 -3.53
C LEU A 144 4.88 -19.91 -2.03
N ILE A 145 3.77 -19.67 -1.32
CA ILE A 145 3.78 -19.48 0.13
C ILE A 145 4.41 -20.68 0.84
N GLU A 146 4.14 -21.90 0.37
CA GLU A 146 4.71 -23.13 0.93
C GLU A 146 6.21 -23.31 0.65
N LEU A 147 6.72 -22.76 -0.47
CA LEU A 147 8.05 -23.09 -0.99
C LEU A 147 9.07 -21.95 -0.90
N ALA A 148 8.63 -20.69 -0.90
CA ALA A 148 9.52 -19.54 -1.07
C ALA A 148 10.24 -19.12 0.23
N GLY A 149 9.72 -19.52 1.41
CA GLY A 149 10.30 -19.15 2.70
C GLY A 149 10.18 -17.66 3.06
N VAL A 150 9.35 -16.91 2.32
CA VAL A 150 9.05 -15.48 2.52
C VAL A 150 7.54 -15.25 2.39
N PRO A 151 6.92 -14.38 3.21
CA PRO A 151 5.50 -14.06 3.09
C PRO A 151 5.12 -13.51 1.72
N ILE A 152 4.02 -14.01 1.16
CA ILE A 152 3.47 -13.52 -0.10
C ILE A 152 2.26 -12.63 0.19
N MET A 153 2.27 -11.43 -0.38
CA MET A 153 1.23 -10.43 -0.24
C MET A 153 0.57 -10.18 -1.60
N PRO A 154 -0.62 -10.75 -1.88
CA PRO A 154 -1.37 -10.37 -3.06
C PRO A 154 -1.81 -8.90 -2.96
N ASP A 155 -1.54 -8.14 -4.02
CA ASP A 155 -2.07 -6.80 -4.22
C ASP A 155 -3.17 -6.86 -5.27
N GLU A 156 -2.83 -7.00 -6.55
CA GLU A 156 -3.78 -7.01 -7.66
C GLU A 156 -4.86 -8.10 -7.47
N SER A 157 -4.51 -9.28 -6.93
CA SER A 157 -5.48 -10.36 -6.67
C SER A 157 -6.44 -10.07 -5.50
N LEU A 158 -6.11 -9.12 -4.62
CA LEU A 158 -7.00 -8.62 -3.59
C LEU A 158 -7.72 -7.37 -4.10
N HIS A 159 -8.85 -7.54 -4.79
CA HIS A 159 -9.60 -6.44 -5.41
C HIS A 159 -11.05 -6.31 -4.90
N SER A 160 -11.53 -7.24 -4.09
CA SER A 160 -12.90 -7.22 -3.55
C SER A 160 -13.02 -8.05 -2.26
N PRO A 161 -14.08 -7.90 -1.47
CA PRO A 161 -14.39 -8.82 -0.38
C PRO A 161 -14.51 -10.28 -0.83
N GLU A 162 -15.03 -10.51 -2.03
CA GLU A 162 -15.19 -11.85 -2.62
C GLU A 162 -13.82 -12.45 -2.97
N SER A 163 -12.90 -11.66 -3.54
CA SER A 163 -11.53 -12.11 -3.79
C SER A 163 -10.76 -12.33 -2.47
N ALA A 164 -11.03 -11.55 -1.43
CA ALA A 164 -10.46 -11.76 -0.10
C ALA A 164 -10.86 -13.12 0.49
N LEU A 165 -12.14 -13.50 0.39
CA LEU A 165 -12.60 -14.82 0.80
C LEU A 165 -11.91 -15.93 0.01
N GLU A 166 -11.74 -15.75 -1.30
CA GLU A 166 -11.08 -16.74 -2.15
C GLU A 166 -9.59 -16.92 -1.80
N LEU A 167 -8.89 -15.82 -1.53
CA LEU A 167 -7.49 -15.85 -1.08
C LEU A 167 -7.34 -16.62 0.23
N VAL A 168 -8.23 -16.39 1.20
CA VAL A 168 -8.26 -17.14 2.47
C VAL A 168 -8.55 -18.62 2.22
N ARG A 169 -9.59 -18.93 1.42
CA ARG A 169 -10.02 -20.30 1.13
C ARG A 169 -8.90 -21.15 0.52
N ARG A 170 -8.12 -20.55 -0.39
CA ARG A 170 -6.99 -21.21 -1.06
C ARG A 170 -5.67 -21.13 -0.32
N ARG A 171 -5.60 -20.37 0.79
CA ARG A 171 -4.34 -20.03 1.47
C ARG A 171 -3.34 -19.34 0.53
N ALA A 172 -3.85 -18.52 -0.38
CA ALA A 172 -3.07 -17.82 -1.40
C ALA A 172 -2.57 -16.43 -0.96
N ALA A 173 -2.60 -16.15 0.36
CA ALA A 173 -2.11 -14.92 0.95
C ALA A 173 -1.52 -15.18 2.34
N SER A 174 -0.34 -14.62 2.61
CA SER A 174 0.20 -14.49 3.98
C SER A 174 -0.15 -13.14 4.61
N ILE A 175 -0.39 -12.12 3.77
CA ILE A 175 -0.63 -10.72 4.14
C ILE A 175 -1.67 -10.16 3.16
N PHE A 176 -2.56 -9.27 3.61
CA PHE A 176 -3.44 -8.51 2.72
C PHE A 176 -2.87 -7.13 2.41
N GLY A 177 -2.51 -6.90 1.14
CA GLY A 177 -2.13 -5.59 0.60
C GLY A 177 -3.36 -4.74 0.30
N MET A 178 -3.75 -3.88 1.23
CA MET A 178 -4.99 -3.11 1.08
C MET A 178 -4.78 -1.77 0.37
N LYS A 179 -5.76 -1.35 -0.45
CA LYS A 179 -5.76 -0.04 -1.12
C LYS A 179 -7.22 0.43 -1.23
N LEU A 180 -7.62 1.42 -0.43
CA LEU A 180 -9.02 1.89 -0.36
C LEU A 180 -9.64 2.17 -1.74
N ALA A 181 -8.91 2.90 -2.60
CA ALA A 181 -9.38 3.24 -3.95
C ALA A 181 -9.71 2.01 -4.82
N LYS A 182 -8.91 0.95 -4.72
CA LYS A 182 -9.14 -0.32 -5.42
C LYS A 182 -10.29 -1.13 -4.81
N HIS A 183 -10.60 -0.88 -3.54
CA HIS A 183 -11.57 -1.63 -2.75
C HIS A 183 -12.94 -0.98 -2.67
N GLY A 184 -13.20 0.07 -3.47
CA GLY A 184 -14.49 0.77 -3.46
C GLY A 184 -14.65 1.71 -2.26
N GLY A 185 -13.54 2.18 -1.70
CA GLY A 185 -13.50 3.11 -0.57
C GLY A 185 -13.53 2.40 0.78
N ILE A 186 -13.74 3.19 1.84
CA ILE A 186 -13.77 2.73 3.24
C ILE A 186 -14.74 1.57 3.42
N TYR A 187 -15.93 1.63 2.82
CA TYR A 187 -16.95 0.60 3.01
C TYR A 187 -16.48 -0.80 2.56
N GLY A 188 -15.93 -0.90 1.34
CA GLY A 188 -15.40 -2.17 0.85
C GLY A 188 -14.12 -2.59 1.58
N ALA A 189 -13.29 -1.62 1.96
CA ALA A 189 -12.09 -1.87 2.77
C ALA A 189 -12.46 -2.44 4.16
N GLN A 190 -13.51 -1.95 4.85
CA GLN A 190 -13.96 -2.51 6.13
C GLN A 190 -14.37 -3.98 6.01
N ARG A 191 -15.05 -4.36 4.91
CA ARG A 191 -15.42 -5.76 4.64
C ARG A 191 -14.18 -6.65 4.46
N ILE A 192 -13.19 -6.18 3.70
CA ILE A 192 -11.93 -6.90 3.49
C ILE A 192 -11.14 -7.01 4.81
N ALA A 193 -11.07 -5.93 5.58
CA ALA A 193 -10.37 -5.92 6.87
C ALA A 193 -11.01 -6.90 7.87
N ALA A 194 -12.35 -6.99 7.91
CA ALA A 194 -13.05 -7.96 8.74
C ALA A 194 -12.72 -9.41 8.34
N ILE A 195 -12.62 -9.70 7.04
CA ILE A 195 -12.20 -11.03 6.54
C ILE A 195 -10.75 -11.32 6.97
N ALA A 196 -9.84 -10.35 6.82
CA ALA A 196 -8.45 -10.50 7.25
C ALA A 196 -8.35 -10.78 8.75
N GLN A 197 -9.12 -10.06 9.57
CA GLN A 197 -9.17 -10.25 11.04
C GLN A 197 -9.67 -11.66 11.39
N ALA A 198 -10.76 -12.10 10.77
CA ALA A 198 -11.30 -13.44 10.99
C ALA A 198 -10.34 -14.56 10.54
N ALA A 199 -9.51 -14.29 9.53
CA ALA A 199 -8.48 -15.19 9.02
C ALA A 199 -7.12 -15.06 9.74
N SER A 200 -7.01 -14.19 10.75
CA SER A 200 -5.75 -13.86 11.43
C SER A 200 -4.62 -13.40 10.49
N LEU A 201 -4.98 -12.73 9.40
CA LEU A 201 -4.03 -12.17 8.44
C LEU A 201 -3.69 -10.71 8.81
N PRO A 202 -2.40 -10.34 8.83
CA PRO A 202 -2.00 -8.95 8.94
C PRO A 202 -2.34 -8.19 7.66
N ILE A 203 -2.57 -6.89 7.82
CA ILE A 203 -2.83 -5.95 6.73
C ILE A 203 -1.60 -5.07 6.54
N TYR A 204 -1.20 -4.94 5.28
CA TYR A 204 -0.27 -3.93 4.79
C TYR A 204 -1.05 -2.66 4.40
N PRO A 205 -0.75 -1.50 5.01
CA PRO A 205 -1.32 -0.19 4.66
C PRO A 205 -0.90 0.30 3.26
N GLY A 206 -1.47 -0.28 2.21
CA GLY A 206 -1.15 0.11 0.84
C GLY A 206 -1.94 1.33 0.37
N GLY A 207 -1.43 1.98 -0.67
CA GLY A 207 -2.21 2.96 -1.42
C GLY A 207 -1.86 2.99 -2.89
N GLN A 208 -2.76 3.61 -3.63
CA GLN A 208 -2.46 4.04 -4.99
C GLN A 208 -1.80 5.41 -4.89
N PRO A 209 -0.74 5.69 -5.68
CA PRO A 209 -0.15 7.01 -5.70
C PRO A 209 -1.22 8.05 -6.01
N GLY A 210 -1.43 8.98 -5.08
CA GLY A 210 -2.51 9.96 -5.12
C GLY A 210 -2.23 11.11 -4.17
N THR A 211 -3.16 12.06 -4.10
CA THR A 211 -2.99 13.29 -3.30
C THR A 211 -3.15 13.04 -1.80
N SER A 212 -2.94 14.08 -0.99
CA SER A 212 -3.21 14.00 0.44
C SER A 212 -4.67 13.70 0.78
N VAL A 213 -5.64 13.95 -0.12
CA VAL A 213 -7.05 13.58 0.11
C VAL A 213 -7.19 12.07 0.30
N GLY A 214 -6.66 11.27 -0.63
CA GLY A 214 -6.68 9.81 -0.53
C GLY A 214 -5.78 9.29 0.59
N SER A 215 -4.59 9.87 0.72
CA SER A 215 -3.60 9.43 1.71
C SER A 215 -4.05 9.69 3.16
N ALA A 216 -4.69 10.83 3.43
CA ALA A 216 -5.27 11.14 4.74
C ALA A 216 -6.45 10.23 5.07
N THR A 217 -7.32 9.98 4.09
CA THR A 217 -8.44 9.02 4.23
C THR A 217 -7.92 7.62 4.62
N ALA A 218 -6.89 7.15 3.92
CA ALA A 218 -6.22 5.89 4.24
C ALA A 218 -5.55 5.91 5.62
N ALA A 219 -4.92 7.02 6.03
CA ALA A 219 -4.33 7.16 7.36
C ALA A 219 -5.37 6.94 8.47
N HIS A 220 -6.54 7.58 8.37
CA HIS A 220 -7.65 7.40 9.31
C HIS A 220 -8.10 5.93 9.37
N PHE A 221 -8.29 5.29 8.21
CA PHE A 221 -8.73 3.90 8.14
C PHE A 221 -7.72 2.92 8.75
N TYR A 222 -6.46 2.99 8.35
CA TYR A 222 -5.44 2.06 8.83
C TYR A 222 -5.09 2.28 10.31
N ALA A 223 -5.16 3.52 10.78
CA ALA A 223 -4.93 3.82 12.18
C ALA A 223 -6.05 3.33 13.11
N ALA A 224 -7.28 3.24 12.61
CA ALA A 224 -8.42 2.64 13.31
C ALA A 224 -8.48 1.10 13.18
N THR A 225 -7.66 0.50 12.31
CA THR A 225 -7.68 -0.94 12.05
C THR A 225 -6.53 -1.63 12.77
N TRP A 226 -6.82 -2.39 13.84
CA TRP A 226 -5.78 -2.96 14.72
C TRP A 226 -4.81 -3.90 13.99
N ASN A 227 -5.31 -4.75 13.08
CA ASN A 227 -4.49 -5.69 12.30
C ASN A 227 -3.85 -5.07 11.05
N ALA A 228 -4.03 -3.77 10.79
CA ALA A 228 -3.15 -2.99 9.91
C ALA A 228 -1.82 -2.73 10.62
N SER A 229 -1.10 -3.82 10.86
CA SER A 229 0.04 -3.91 11.77
C SER A 229 1.40 -3.80 11.07
N LEU A 230 1.43 -3.85 9.75
CA LEU A 230 2.64 -3.63 8.97
C LEU A 230 2.79 -2.14 8.63
N GLY A 231 4.01 -1.71 8.29
CA GLY A 231 4.19 -0.43 7.60
C GLY A 231 3.78 -0.52 6.14
N GLY A 232 3.41 0.59 5.50
CA GLY A 232 2.95 0.56 4.11
C GLY A 232 3.21 1.83 3.29
N ASP A 233 2.80 1.82 2.03
CA ASP A 233 3.14 2.83 1.02
C ASP A 233 1.97 3.77 0.67
N PHE A 234 0.90 3.80 1.48
CA PHE A 234 -0.27 4.65 1.22
C PHE A 234 -0.01 6.17 1.13
N HIS A 235 1.18 6.61 1.50
CA HIS A 235 1.62 7.99 1.62
C HIS A 235 2.51 8.46 0.45
N VAL A 236 2.87 7.58 -0.49
CA VAL A 236 3.94 7.84 -1.48
C VAL A 236 3.74 9.11 -2.31
N GLY A 237 2.49 9.42 -2.66
CA GLY A 237 2.14 10.62 -3.42
C GLY A 237 2.59 11.91 -2.73
N PRO A 238 1.99 12.28 -1.58
CA PRO A 238 2.36 13.50 -0.86
C PRO A 238 3.79 13.47 -0.27
N ALA A 239 4.45 12.31 -0.20
CA ALA A 239 5.78 12.18 0.38
C ALA A 239 6.95 12.39 -0.61
N GLY A 240 6.66 12.59 -1.90
CA GLY A 240 7.67 12.98 -2.88
C GLY A 240 7.45 12.49 -4.31
N TRP A 241 6.39 11.71 -4.58
CA TRP A 241 6.09 11.27 -5.95
C TRP A 241 5.29 12.31 -6.75
N LEU A 242 4.51 13.15 -6.07
CA LEU A 242 3.82 14.28 -6.71
C LEU A 242 4.69 15.54 -6.63
N ALA A 243 4.70 16.32 -7.72
CA ALA A 243 5.40 17.60 -7.76
C ALA A 243 4.76 18.67 -6.85
N ASP A 244 3.45 18.55 -6.59
CA ASP A 244 2.68 19.40 -5.69
C ASP A 244 1.41 18.64 -5.24
N ASP A 245 0.67 19.22 -4.30
CA ASP A 245 -0.59 18.68 -3.79
C ASP A 245 -1.76 19.67 -3.97
N ILE A 246 -2.99 19.17 -3.93
CA ILE A 246 -4.23 19.95 -4.10
C ILE A 246 -4.84 20.41 -2.77
N VAL A 247 -4.14 20.22 -1.65
CA VAL A 247 -4.60 20.61 -0.32
C VAL A 247 -3.73 21.73 0.25
N LYS A 248 -4.29 22.53 1.17
CA LYS A 248 -3.56 23.62 1.83
C LYS A 248 -2.44 23.12 2.73
N ARG A 249 -2.67 21.98 3.40
CA ARG A 249 -1.72 21.33 4.32
C ARG A 249 -1.68 19.83 3.99
N PRO A 250 -0.61 19.35 3.33
CA PRO A 250 -0.44 17.93 3.01
C PRO A 250 -0.36 17.02 4.24
N LEU A 251 -0.59 15.73 4.02
CA LEU A 251 -0.36 14.69 5.02
C LEU A 251 1.10 14.74 5.51
N VAL A 252 1.29 14.73 6.83
CA VAL A 252 2.62 14.81 7.43
C VAL A 252 3.27 13.43 7.44
N VAL A 253 4.39 13.32 6.71
CA VAL A 253 5.28 12.16 6.73
C VAL A 253 6.64 12.58 7.27
N LYS A 254 7.02 12.03 8.43
CA LYS A 254 8.25 12.40 9.13
C LYS A 254 8.82 11.21 9.88
N ASP A 255 10.15 11.09 9.88
CA ASP A 255 10.90 10.08 10.63
C ASP A 255 10.45 8.63 10.34
N GLY A 256 10.02 8.35 9.11
CA GLY A 256 9.51 7.03 8.71
C GLY A 256 8.08 6.72 9.14
N TYR A 257 7.30 7.73 9.54
CA TYR A 257 5.89 7.59 9.91
C TYR A 257 4.99 8.58 9.17
N ALA A 258 3.78 8.14 8.82
CA ALA A 258 2.68 9.02 8.46
C ALA A 258 1.80 9.29 9.68
N PHE A 259 1.52 10.55 9.97
CA PHE A 259 0.73 10.98 11.12
C PHE A 259 -0.74 11.12 10.72
N VAL A 260 -1.64 10.63 11.58
CA VAL A 260 -3.08 10.70 11.34
C VAL A 260 -3.57 12.12 11.62
N PRO A 261 -4.27 12.78 10.68
CA PRO A 261 -4.85 14.10 10.95
C PRO A 261 -5.88 14.05 12.08
N ASP A 262 -5.86 15.04 12.97
CA ASP A 262 -6.77 15.17 14.12
C ASP A 262 -7.95 16.13 13.86
N GLY A 263 -7.90 16.86 12.75
CA GLY A 263 -8.96 17.77 12.30
C GLY A 263 -10.25 17.05 11.89
N VAL A 264 -11.35 17.79 11.88
CA VAL A 264 -12.69 17.32 11.50
C VAL A 264 -12.70 16.71 10.09
N GLY A 265 -13.43 15.61 9.90
CA GLY A 265 -13.45 14.87 8.64
C GLY A 265 -12.15 14.11 8.41
N ILE A 266 -11.67 14.09 7.17
CA ILE A 266 -10.36 13.54 6.82
C ILE A 266 -9.20 14.43 7.30
N GLY A 267 -9.48 15.62 7.84
CA GLY A 267 -8.49 16.52 8.45
C GLY A 267 -7.57 17.24 7.46
N VAL A 268 -7.87 17.19 6.16
CA VAL A 268 -7.23 18.00 5.12
C VAL A 268 -8.25 18.90 4.42
N GLU A 269 -7.78 20.05 3.95
CA GLU A 269 -8.60 21.05 3.27
C GLU A 269 -8.11 21.26 1.84
N VAL A 270 -9.01 21.09 0.86
CA VAL A 270 -8.72 21.32 -0.55
C VAL A 270 -8.40 22.80 -0.77
N ASP A 271 -7.36 23.05 -1.57
CA ASP A 271 -7.02 24.36 -2.08
C ASP A 271 -7.63 24.50 -3.48
N GLU A 272 -8.78 25.19 -3.57
CA GLU A 272 -9.52 25.38 -4.82
C GLU A 272 -8.69 26.03 -5.93
N THR A 273 -7.70 26.86 -5.58
CA THR A 273 -6.82 27.50 -6.57
C THR A 273 -5.86 26.48 -7.16
N ARG A 274 -5.28 25.62 -6.31
CA ARG A 274 -4.41 24.52 -6.78
C ARG A 274 -5.21 23.47 -7.54
N LEU A 275 -6.41 23.12 -7.06
CA LEU A 275 -7.29 22.20 -7.75
C LEU A 275 -7.61 22.70 -9.16
N ALA A 276 -8.04 23.96 -9.30
CA ALA A 276 -8.31 24.56 -10.60
C ALA A 276 -7.06 24.58 -11.50
N ARG A 277 -5.89 24.90 -10.95
CA ARG A 277 -4.61 24.89 -11.68
C ARG A 277 -4.26 23.52 -12.27
N TYR A 278 -4.51 22.44 -11.53
CA TYR A 278 -4.16 21.08 -11.95
C TYR A 278 -5.29 20.34 -12.67
N THR A 279 -6.48 20.95 -12.77
CA THR A 279 -7.60 20.37 -13.50
C THR A 279 -7.33 20.42 -15.00
N VAL A 280 -7.36 19.25 -15.65
CA VAL A 280 -7.36 19.15 -17.11
C VAL A 280 -8.79 19.24 -17.62
N GLY A 281 -9.02 19.91 -18.75
CA GLY A 281 -10.33 19.91 -19.41
C GLY A 281 -10.74 18.48 -19.79
N LEU A 282 -12.01 18.13 -19.53
CA LEU A 282 -12.61 16.87 -19.94
C LEU A 282 -12.92 16.85 -21.44
#